data_AF-A0A6A7ZUZ8-F1
#
_entry.id   AF-A0A6A7ZUZ8-F1
#
_cell.length_a   1.000
_cell.length_b   1.000
_cell.length_c   1.000
_cell.angle_alpha   90.00
_cell.angle_beta   90.00
_cell.angle_gamma   90.00
#
_symmetry.space_group_name_H-M   'P 1'
#
loop_
_entity.id
_entity.type
_entity.pdbx_description
1 polymer ?
#
loop_
_entity_poly.entity_id
_entity_poly.type
_entity_poly.pdbx_seq_one_letter_code
_entity_poly.pdbx_strand_id
1 'polypeptide(L)'
;MARIPRWAEKLFSARCSLGDAVASQPDEDVNGWDYFIEFPDRSQTFASEKSPARRQAFAQIKSTTGSGQRSNVKLSNMLKACNSQDPWFIFLVRKDGVIFGREIINDLLYRALKEVRRARLDGKQLHKRSISVEFGTNDRIEGDVVAWMETRFGASWLDYAETKKKQFETKGYERGYGTGKLTITANSVEDFRNNFLGLGSGLQVDRFVYNDNRFGLPELIPEFGGKGHLFVKPDPIDTCQIKLKGPKGEPPVVVGGSVYGFKPPLASPADGRIRFSHPPIEIVISTSVGRLLLRMDENQRDTLPRFALHAKLLRWMRTGAIQIQVRRRGALVWQGMFPRKANKSVPFEDIVTGLETIAAQADLSNFQFSFADLNLALPTIYDAAILVSPRNLRMEIEKTAIKLDRLNAVMYAAYAELAGSTVAAIVERPILEDVLDGKMRCITMGRPSVLETYLIENEGQDAKSVIHSELDVFAKETGAVCDVLIVPDIMERLADSRQSESAAADRMVES
;
A
#
# COMPACT_ATOMS: atom_id res chain seq x y z
N MET A 1 -24.01 -54.24 -12.39
CA MET A 1 -24.44 -53.14 -11.50
C MET A 1 -25.89 -53.42 -11.14
N ALA A 2 -26.16 -53.90 -9.93
CA ALA A 2 -27.53 -54.21 -9.52
C ALA A 2 -28.31 -52.88 -9.44
N ARG A 3 -29.32 -52.74 -10.29
CA ARG A 3 -30.25 -51.61 -10.27
C ARG A 3 -30.78 -51.47 -8.85
N ILE A 4 -30.73 -50.25 -8.28
CA ILE A 4 -31.40 -50.00 -7.01
C ILE A 4 -32.84 -50.49 -7.18
N PRO A 5 -33.34 -51.31 -6.26
CA PRO A 5 -34.71 -51.75 -6.36
C PRO A 5 -35.61 -50.51 -6.30
N ARG A 6 -36.41 -50.29 -7.35
CA ARG A 6 -37.36 -49.16 -7.45
C ARG A 6 -38.24 -48.99 -6.21
N TRP A 7 -38.39 -50.01 -5.37
CA TRP A 7 -39.13 -49.94 -4.11
C TRP A 7 -38.51 -48.98 -3.09
N ALA A 8 -37.18 -48.86 -3.03
CA ALA A 8 -36.50 -48.01 -2.05
C ALA A 8 -36.68 -46.52 -2.35
N GLU A 9 -36.51 -46.16 -3.62
CA GLU A 9 -36.76 -44.81 -4.14
C GLU A 9 -38.24 -44.42 -3.96
N LYS A 10 -39.17 -45.30 -4.36
CA LYS A 10 -40.62 -45.08 -4.17
C LYS A 10 -40.99 -44.91 -2.70
N LEU A 11 -40.44 -45.73 -1.81
CA LEU A 11 -40.69 -45.60 -0.37
C LEU A 11 -40.19 -44.25 0.15
N PHE A 12 -38.98 -43.84 -0.24
CA PHE A 12 -38.43 -42.55 0.14
C PHE A 12 -39.30 -41.38 -0.36
N SER A 13 -39.66 -41.38 -1.65
CA SER A 13 -40.53 -40.36 -2.24
C SER A 13 -41.89 -40.29 -1.54
N ALA A 14 -42.51 -41.43 -1.23
CA ALA A 14 -43.75 -41.47 -0.46
C ALA A 14 -43.59 -40.87 0.94
N ARG A 15 -42.43 -41.08 1.60
CA ARG A 15 -42.13 -40.46 2.90
C ARG A 15 -41.92 -38.95 2.79
N CYS A 16 -41.32 -38.46 1.71
CA CYS A 16 -41.22 -37.02 1.45
C CYS A 16 -42.60 -36.39 1.25
N SER A 17 -43.48 -37.02 0.47
CA SER A 17 -44.84 -36.52 0.25
C SER A 17 -45.68 -36.50 1.52
N LEU A 18 -45.50 -37.46 2.43
CA LEU A 18 -46.17 -37.45 3.74
C LEU A 18 -45.73 -36.29 4.65
N GLY A 19 -44.53 -35.73 4.42
CA GLY A 19 -44.02 -34.54 5.11
C GLY A 19 -44.19 -33.26 4.31
N ASP A 20 -45.09 -33.24 3.32
CA ASP A 20 -45.41 -32.12 2.43
C ASP A 20 -44.23 -31.59 1.57
N ALA A 21 -43.18 -32.40 1.38
CA ALA A 21 -42.08 -32.07 0.47
C ALA A 21 -42.31 -32.65 -0.93
N VAL A 22 -41.89 -31.90 -1.95
CA VAL A 22 -41.89 -32.37 -3.34
C VAL A 22 -40.53 -33.02 -3.64
N ALA A 23 -40.53 -34.30 -4.02
CA ALA A 23 -39.33 -35.04 -4.37
C ALA A 23 -39.33 -35.36 -5.89
N SER A 24 -38.51 -34.65 -6.64
CA SER A 24 -38.41 -34.73 -8.10
C SER A 24 -37.20 -35.56 -8.52
N GLN A 25 -37.40 -36.52 -9.44
CA GLN A 25 -36.31 -37.32 -10.01
C GLN A 25 -35.74 -36.62 -11.26
N PRO A 26 -34.42 -36.73 -11.52
CA PRO A 26 -33.85 -36.24 -12.77
C PRO A 26 -34.19 -37.21 -13.92
N ASP A 27 -34.38 -36.68 -15.12
CA ASP A 27 -34.63 -37.50 -16.32
C ASP A 27 -33.43 -38.40 -16.67
N GLU A 28 -32.21 -37.94 -16.36
CA GLU A 28 -30.96 -38.67 -16.58
C GLU A 28 -30.11 -38.78 -15.30
N ASP A 29 -29.55 -39.97 -15.06
CA ASP A 29 -28.63 -40.25 -13.92
C ASP A 29 -27.20 -39.75 -14.20
N VAL A 30 -27.06 -38.42 -14.30
CA VAL A 30 -25.77 -37.74 -14.55
C VAL A 30 -25.34 -36.90 -13.35
N ASN A 31 -26.30 -36.51 -12.52
CA ASN A 31 -26.09 -35.53 -11.45
C ASN A 31 -25.52 -36.15 -10.17
N GLY A 32 -25.68 -37.47 -10.00
CA GLY A 32 -25.12 -38.23 -8.89
C GLY A 32 -25.96 -38.24 -7.61
N TRP A 33 -27.14 -37.62 -7.65
CA TRP A 33 -28.26 -37.71 -6.70
C TRP A 33 -29.47 -38.33 -7.42
N ASP A 34 -30.38 -38.93 -6.66
CA ASP A 34 -31.58 -39.60 -7.18
C ASP A 34 -32.84 -38.73 -7.04
N TYR A 35 -32.88 -37.82 -6.05
CA TYR A 35 -33.96 -36.84 -5.87
C TYR A 35 -33.45 -35.42 -5.60
N PHE A 36 -34.14 -34.44 -6.17
CA PHE A 36 -34.15 -33.04 -5.76
C PHE A 36 -35.40 -32.79 -4.91
N ILE A 37 -35.23 -32.19 -3.74
CA ILE A 37 -36.28 -32.07 -2.72
C ILE A 37 -36.57 -30.59 -2.52
N GLU A 38 -37.81 -30.18 -2.76
CA GLU A 38 -38.32 -28.87 -2.38
C GLU A 38 -39.12 -29.00 -1.08
N PHE A 39 -38.72 -28.25 -0.06
CA PHE A 39 -39.38 -28.28 1.25
C PHE A 39 -40.64 -27.41 1.24
N PRO A 40 -41.64 -27.74 2.06
CA PRO A 40 -42.84 -26.92 2.18
C PRO A 40 -42.50 -25.50 2.68
N ASP A 41 -43.20 -24.51 2.11
CA ASP A 41 -43.18 -23.13 2.57
C ASP A 41 -43.97 -23.03 3.89
N ARG A 42 -43.25 -23.22 5.00
CA ARG A 42 -43.79 -23.00 6.35
C ARG A 42 -43.77 -21.50 6.64
N SER A 43 -44.79 -20.82 6.11
CA SER A 43 -45.09 -19.38 6.14
C SER A 43 -44.15 -18.47 6.96
N GLN A 44 -43.53 -17.52 6.28
CA GLN A 44 -43.15 -16.24 6.86
C GLN A 44 -43.95 -15.14 6.15
N THR A 45 -44.63 -14.29 6.92
CA THR A 45 -45.33 -13.09 6.45
C THR A 45 -44.33 -12.06 5.96
N PHE A 46 -43.73 -12.30 4.80
CA PHE A 46 -42.92 -11.30 4.10
C PHE A 46 -43.71 -10.72 2.93
N ALA A 47 -43.43 -9.46 2.61
CA ALA A 47 -43.81 -8.91 1.32
C ALA A 47 -43.18 -9.79 0.22
N SER A 48 -43.92 -10.09 -0.86
CA SER A 48 -43.52 -11.07 -1.88
C SER A 48 -42.12 -10.82 -2.49
N GLU A 49 -41.66 -9.56 -2.50
CA GLU A 49 -40.34 -9.15 -2.99
C GLU A 49 -39.18 -9.49 -2.03
N LYS A 50 -39.49 -9.81 -0.76
CA LYS A 50 -38.53 -10.14 0.30
C LYS A 50 -38.63 -11.59 0.77
N SER A 51 -39.45 -12.41 0.10
CA SER A 51 -39.56 -13.83 0.42
C SER A 51 -38.21 -14.51 0.20
N PRO A 52 -37.70 -15.28 1.17
CA PRO A 52 -36.46 -16.03 0.98
C PRO A 52 -36.64 -17.07 -0.14
N ALA A 53 -35.54 -17.44 -0.77
CA ALA A 53 -35.55 -18.55 -1.72
C ALA A 53 -36.10 -19.83 -1.07
N ARG A 54 -36.79 -20.65 -1.87
CA ARG A 54 -37.29 -21.95 -1.39
C ARG A 54 -36.15 -22.81 -0.89
N ARG A 55 -36.39 -23.47 0.25
CA ARG A 55 -35.43 -24.42 0.84
C ARG A 55 -35.40 -25.68 -0.02
N GLN A 56 -34.21 -26.15 -0.37
CA GLN A 56 -34.03 -27.24 -1.34
C GLN A 56 -32.85 -28.17 -1.01
N ALA A 57 -33.00 -29.49 -1.15
CA ALA A 57 -31.91 -30.43 -0.90
C ALA A 57 -31.75 -31.47 -1.99
N PHE A 58 -30.59 -32.12 -2.01
CA PHE A 58 -30.34 -33.25 -2.88
C PHE A 58 -30.25 -34.54 -2.06
N ALA A 59 -30.82 -35.62 -2.56
CA ALA A 59 -30.81 -36.91 -1.89
C ALA A 59 -30.33 -38.03 -2.82
N GLN A 60 -29.39 -38.83 -2.33
CA GLN A 60 -28.97 -40.07 -2.96
C GLN A 60 -29.50 -41.27 -2.17
N ILE A 61 -30.27 -42.12 -2.83
CA ILE A 61 -30.91 -43.29 -2.24
C ILE A 61 -30.06 -44.53 -2.50
N LYS A 62 -29.95 -45.37 -1.47
CA LYS A 62 -29.29 -46.66 -1.49
C LYS A 62 -30.20 -47.66 -0.79
N SER A 63 -30.09 -48.92 -1.18
CA SER A 63 -30.92 -49.99 -0.63
C SER A 63 -30.07 -51.15 -0.14
N THR A 64 -30.52 -51.86 0.89
CA THR A 64 -29.90 -53.11 1.34
C THR A 64 -30.96 -54.15 1.71
N THR A 65 -30.67 -55.41 1.37
CA THR A 65 -31.49 -56.57 1.75
C THR A 65 -31.01 -57.24 3.03
N GLY A 66 -29.80 -56.91 3.51
CA GLY A 66 -29.21 -57.46 4.72
C GLY A 66 -29.29 -56.49 5.92
N SER A 67 -28.65 -56.88 7.03
CA SER A 67 -28.47 -56.03 8.22
C SER A 67 -27.34 -55.01 8.07
N GLY A 68 -26.56 -55.07 6.98
CA GLY A 68 -25.43 -54.17 6.74
C GLY A 68 -25.87 -52.71 6.63
N GLN A 69 -25.30 -51.85 7.49
CA GLN A 69 -25.56 -50.41 7.56
C GLN A 69 -24.45 -49.60 6.88
N ARG A 70 -24.00 -50.06 5.71
CA ARG A 70 -22.92 -49.40 4.96
C ARG A 70 -23.30 -49.30 3.50
N SER A 71 -22.94 -48.18 2.89
CA SER A 71 -23.05 -47.98 1.44
C SER A 71 -21.76 -47.38 0.88
N ASN A 72 -21.41 -47.75 -0.35
CA ASN A 72 -20.29 -47.16 -1.05
C ASN A 72 -20.81 -46.08 -2.03
N VAL A 73 -20.25 -44.88 -1.94
CA VAL A 73 -20.59 -43.76 -2.83
C VAL A 73 -19.36 -43.36 -3.64
N LYS A 74 -19.53 -43.19 -4.95
CA LYS A 74 -18.43 -42.80 -5.85
C LYS A 74 -17.85 -41.44 -5.43
N LEU A 75 -16.52 -41.30 -5.48
CA LEU A 75 -15.86 -40.04 -5.12
C LEU A 75 -16.26 -38.87 -6.03
N SER A 76 -16.60 -39.14 -7.30
CA SER A 76 -17.16 -38.12 -8.21
C SER A 76 -18.45 -37.50 -7.67
N ASN A 77 -19.33 -38.31 -7.08
CA ASN A 77 -20.60 -37.84 -6.54
C ASN A 77 -20.38 -37.13 -5.21
N MET A 78 -19.49 -37.67 -4.36
CA MET A 78 -19.13 -37.01 -3.10
C MET A 78 -18.48 -35.64 -3.34
N LEU A 79 -17.65 -35.48 -4.37
CA LEU A 79 -17.06 -34.18 -4.69
C LEU A 79 -18.14 -33.17 -5.09
N LYS A 80 -19.09 -33.56 -5.96
CA LYS A 80 -20.25 -32.73 -6.30
C LYS A 80 -21.03 -32.34 -5.04
N ALA A 81 -21.26 -33.29 -4.14
CA ALA A 81 -21.97 -33.08 -2.89
C ALA A 81 -21.28 -32.10 -1.94
N CYS A 82 -19.96 -32.20 -1.83
CA CYS A 82 -19.15 -31.33 -0.96
C CYS A 82 -19.04 -29.92 -1.53
N ASN A 83 -19.00 -29.78 -2.86
CA ASN A 83 -18.90 -28.49 -3.54
C ASN A 83 -20.25 -27.73 -3.58
N SER A 84 -21.36 -28.46 -3.51
CA SER A 84 -22.71 -27.86 -3.42
C SER A 84 -22.92 -27.16 -2.09
N GLN A 85 -23.39 -25.91 -2.13
CA GLN A 85 -23.77 -25.16 -0.93
C GLN A 85 -25.10 -25.66 -0.34
N ASP A 86 -26.00 -26.15 -1.20
CA ASP A 86 -27.25 -26.78 -0.75
C ASP A 86 -26.97 -28.08 0.03
N PRO A 87 -27.84 -28.46 0.99
CA PRO A 87 -27.78 -29.72 1.69
C PRO A 87 -27.79 -30.93 0.76
N TRP A 88 -26.95 -31.91 1.08
CA TRP A 88 -26.89 -33.18 0.39
C TRP A 88 -26.98 -34.31 1.40
N PHE A 89 -27.86 -35.25 1.13
CA PHE A 89 -28.12 -36.40 1.99
C PHE A 89 -27.90 -37.71 1.25
N ILE A 90 -27.42 -38.72 1.97
CA ILE A 90 -27.40 -40.10 1.53
C ILE A 90 -28.36 -40.86 2.43
N PHE A 91 -29.33 -41.53 1.81
CA PHE A 91 -30.27 -42.39 2.52
C PHE A 91 -29.99 -43.86 2.23
N LEU A 92 -30.05 -44.69 3.26
CA LEU A 92 -30.01 -46.14 3.15
C LEU A 92 -31.37 -46.70 3.60
N VAL A 93 -32.08 -47.32 2.66
CA VAL A 93 -33.38 -47.94 2.88
C VAL A 93 -33.23 -49.45 3.01
N ARG A 94 -33.68 -50.01 4.12
CA ARG A 94 -33.72 -51.46 4.35
C ARG A 94 -35.02 -52.06 3.85
N LYS A 95 -34.99 -53.34 3.50
CA LYS A 95 -36.17 -54.07 2.97
C LYS A 95 -37.37 -54.08 3.95
N ASP A 96 -37.10 -53.99 5.26
CA ASP A 96 -38.12 -53.86 6.32
C ASP A 96 -38.71 -52.45 6.43
N GLY A 97 -38.32 -51.52 5.55
CA GLY A 97 -38.82 -50.16 5.49
C GLY A 97 -38.10 -49.17 6.41
N VAL A 98 -37.09 -49.61 7.16
CA VAL A 98 -36.28 -48.72 8.01
C VAL A 98 -35.38 -47.85 7.12
N ILE A 99 -35.35 -46.54 7.41
CA ILE A 99 -34.55 -45.55 6.69
C ILE A 99 -33.45 -45.03 7.61
N PHE A 100 -32.24 -44.95 7.08
CA PHE A 100 -31.12 -44.24 7.69
C PHE A 100 -30.75 -43.05 6.79
N GLY A 101 -30.37 -41.93 7.38
CA GLY A 101 -29.95 -40.73 6.67
C GLY A 101 -28.61 -40.21 7.17
N ARG A 102 -27.77 -39.78 6.25
CA ARG A 102 -26.54 -39.05 6.56
C ARG A 102 -26.40 -37.81 5.71
N GLU A 103 -26.03 -36.74 6.38
CA GLU A 103 -25.72 -35.46 5.75
C GLU A 103 -24.24 -35.40 5.32
N ILE A 104 -23.98 -34.84 4.15
CA ILE A 104 -22.62 -34.62 3.64
C ILE A 104 -22.11 -33.27 4.13
N ILE A 105 -21.71 -33.24 5.40
CA ILE A 105 -21.08 -32.11 6.08
C ILE A 105 -20.07 -32.64 7.12
N ASN A 106 -19.32 -31.76 7.79
CA ASN A 106 -18.46 -32.07 8.92
C ASN A 106 -17.45 -33.21 8.60
N ASP A 107 -17.47 -34.30 9.39
CA ASP A 107 -16.56 -35.43 9.24
C ASP A 107 -16.70 -36.11 7.86
N LEU A 108 -17.93 -36.27 7.37
CA LEU A 108 -18.14 -36.94 6.08
C LEU A 108 -17.59 -36.10 4.92
N LEU A 109 -17.78 -34.78 4.97
CA LEU A 109 -17.18 -33.84 4.02
C LEU A 109 -15.65 -33.87 4.10
N TYR A 110 -15.07 -33.81 5.31
CA TYR A 110 -13.62 -33.89 5.50
C TYR A 110 -13.04 -35.17 4.91
N ARG A 111 -13.62 -36.33 5.25
CA ARG A 111 -13.17 -37.63 4.76
C ARG A 111 -13.31 -37.73 3.25
N ALA A 112 -14.42 -37.27 2.68
CA ALA A 112 -14.65 -37.29 1.25
C ALA A 112 -13.60 -36.47 0.49
N LEU A 113 -13.35 -35.22 0.91
CA LEU A 113 -12.35 -34.35 0.28
C LEU A 113 -10.93 -34.91 0.41
N LYS A 114 -10.61 -35.53 1.55
CA LYS A 114 -9.32 -36.20 1.76
C LYS A 114 -9.12 -37.39 0.81
N GLU A 115 -10.14 -38.23 0.62
CA GLU A 115 -10.09 -39.34 -0.33
C GLU A 115 -10.05 -38.86 -1.79
N VAL A 116 -10.76 -37.78 -2.13
CA VAL A 116 -10.66 -37.13 -3.44
C VAL A 116 -9.23 -36.66 -3.70
N ARG A 117 -8.60 -36.00 -2.71
CA ARG A 117 -7.19 -35.56 -2.81
C ARG A 117 -6.25 -36.74 -3.03
N ARG A 118 -6.38 -37.82 -2.24
CA ARG A 118 -5.59 -39.05 -2.41
C ARG A 118 -5.75 -39.66 -3.80
N ALA A 119 -7.00 -39.82 -4.25
CA ALA A 119 -7.28 -40.39 -5.56
C ALA A 119 -6.68 -39.55 -6.70
N ARG A 120 -6.73 -38.21 -6.60
CA ARG A 120 -6.09 -37.30 -7.56
C ARG A 120 -4.57 -37.48 -7.58
N LEU A 121 -3.92 -37.49 -6.41
CA LEU A 121 -2.45 -37.66 -6.32
C LEU A 121 -2.00 -39.03 -6.85
N ASP A 122 -2.81 -40.08 -6.66
CA ASP A 122 -2.57 -41.42 -7.21
C ASP A 122 -2.90 -41.53 -8.73
N GLY A 123 -3.30 -40.43 -9.38
CA GLY A 123 -3.71 -40.40 -10.79
C GLY A 123 -4.96 -41.24 -11.09
N LYS A 124 -5.82 -41.48 -10.10
CA LYS A 124 -7.03 -42.32 -10.23
C LYS A 124 -8.26 -41.48 -10.58
N GLN A 125 -9.07 -41.99 -11.49
CA GLN A 125 -10.35 -41.38 -11.86
C GLN A 125 -11.37 -41.49 -10.72
N LEU A 126 -11.95 -40.36 -10.30
CA LEU A 126 -12.86 -40.28 -9.15
C LEU A 126 -14.12 -41.15 -9.29
N HIS A 127 -14.63 -41.36 -10.51
CA HIS A 127 -15.81 -42.19 -10.76
C HIS A 127 -15.55 -43.71 -10.62
N LYS A 128 -14.27 -44.13 -10.53
CA LYS A 128 -13.83 -45.53 -10.32
C LYS A 128 -13.48 -45.85 -8.87
N ARG A 129 -13.51 -44.84 -7.99
CA ARG A 129 -13.24 -44.98 -6.55
C ARG A 129 -14.50 -44.62 -5.77
N SER A 130 -14.65 -45.22 -4.60
CA SER A 130 -15.78 -44.97 -3.72
C SER A 130 -15.31 -44.81 -2.28
N ILE A 131 -16.01 -43.98 -1.52
CA ILE A 131 -15.90 -43.91 -0.06
C ILE A 131 -17.04 -44.71 0.57
N SER A 132 -16.72 -45.35 1.69
CA SER A 132 -17.70 -46.00 2.56
C SER A 132 -18.41 -44.97 3.43
N VAL A 133 -19.73 -44.99 3.40
CA VAL A 133 -20.61 -44.29 4.33
C VAL A 133 -21.25 -45.32 5.24
N GLU A 134 -20.94 -45.23 6.52
CA GLU A 134 -21.49 -46.09 7.58
C GLU A 134 -22.61 -45.34 8.28
N PHE A 135 -23.70 -46.05 8.57
CA PHE A 135 -24.88 -45.53 9.23
C PHE A 135 -24.97 -46.16 10.62
N GLY A 136 -24.85 -45.34 11.66
CA GLY A 136 -25.01 -45.76 13.05
C GLY A 136 -26.46 -45.75 13.50
N THR A 137 -26.69 -46.06 14.77
CA THR A 137 -28.02 -45.99 15.41
C THR A 137 -28.62 -44.59 15.36
N ASN A 138 -27.80 -43.55 15.54
CA ASN A 138 -28.22 -42.15 15.49
C ASN A 138 -28.54 -41.64 14.08
N ASP A 139 -28.19 -42.41 13.04
CA ASP A 139 -28.52 -42.10 11.65
C ASP A 139 -29.88 -42.70 11.26
N ARG A 140 -30.50 -43.51 12.12
CA ARG A 140 -31.85 -44.05 11.90
C ARG A 140 -32.87 -42.91 11.98
N ILE A 141 -33.79 -42.89 11.02
CA ILE A 141 -34.87 -41.91 10.98
C ILE A 141 -36.11 -42.54 11.61
N GLU A 142 -36.51 -42.00 12.74
CA GLU A 142 -37.76 -42.34 13.42
C GLU A 142 -38.78 -41.24 13.11
N GLY A 143 -39.83 -41.57 12.36
CA GLY A 143 -40.88 -40.62 11.98
C GLY A 143 -40.70 -40.00 10.59
N ASP A 144 -40.93 -38.69 10.50
CA ASP A 144 -40.98 -37.92 9.26
C ASP A 144 -39.56 -37.62 8.73
N VAL A 145 -39.30 -38.06 7.49
CA VAL A 145 -38.02 -37.86 6.78
C VAL A 145 -37.77 -36.39 6.47
N VAL A 146 -38.81 -35.61 6.17
CA VAL A 146 -38.72 -34.18 5.89
C VAL A 146 -38.35 -33.43 7.15
N ALA A 147 -39.07 -33.68 8.25
CA ALA A 147 -38.74 -33.10 9.55
C ALA A 147 -37.29 -33.43 9.98
N TRP A 148 -36.85 -34.68 9.78
CA TRP A 148 -35.47 -35.09 10.05
C TRP A 148 -34.44 -34.28 9.26
N MET A 149 -34.66 -34.05 7.96
CA MET A 149 -33.77 -33.21 7.14
C MET A 149 -33.77 -31.76 7.63
N GLU A 150 -34.95 -31.19 7.93
CA GLU A 150 -35.07 -29.81 8.41
C GLU A 150 -34.29 -29.55 9.71
N THR A 151 -34.23 -30.54 10.62
CA THR A 151 -33.43 -30.40 11.85
C THR A 151 -31.93 -30.23 11.61
N ARG A 152 -31.42 -30.52 10.40
CA ARG A 152 -30.00 -30.45 10.05
C ARG A 152 -29.57 -29.12 9.46
N PHE A 153 -30.52 -28.28 9.03
CA PHE A 153 -30.20 -26.98 8.43
C PHE A 153 -29.70 -25.94 9.46
N GLY A 154 -29.86 -26.20 10.76
CA GLY A 154 -29.42 -25.29 11.81
C GLY A 154 -30.37 -24.10 11.99
N ALA A 155 -29.80 -22.93 12.34
CA ALA A 155 -30.58 -21.73 12.68
C ALA A 155 -31.22 -21.06 11.45
N SER A 156 -30.54 -21.09 10.29
CA SER A 156 -31.09 -20.61 9.03
C SER A 156 -30.47 -21.31 7.83
N TRP A 157 -31.15 -21.23 6.68
CA TRP A 157 -30.67 -21.78 5.41
C TRP A 157 -29.36 -21.13 4.93
N LEU A 158 -29.24 -19.81 5.12
CA LEU A 158 -28.06 -19.06 4.74
C LEU A 158 -26.85 -19.49 5.58
N ASP A 159 -27.04 -19.64 6.90
CA ASP A 159 -26.00 -20.12 7.81
C ASP A 159 -25.49 -21.51 7.41
N TYR A 160 -26.40 -22.38 6.94
CA TYR A 160 -26.03 -23.69 6.42
C TYR A 160 -25.12 -23.58 5.20
N ALA A 161 -25.55 -22.83 4.18
CA ALA A 161 -24.80 -22.65 2.94
C ALA A 161 -23.41 -22.07 3.19
N GLU A 162 -23.32 -21.03 4.03
CA GLU A 162 -22.05 -20.42 4.44
C GLU A 162 -21.17 -21.39 5.22
N THR A 163 -21.75 -22.15 6.16
CA THR A 163 -21.03 -23.15 6.94
C THR A 163 -20.44 -24.22 6.03
N LYS A 164 -21.23 -24.76 5.10
CA LYS A 164 -20.80 -25.81 4.19
C LYS A 164 -19.75 -25.30 3.20
N LYS A 165 -19.92 -24.10 2.64
CA LYS A 165 -18.92 -23.42 1.80
C LYS A 165 -17.60 -23.26 2.56
N LYS A 166 -17.64 -22.70 3.76
CA LYS A 166 -16.46 -22.51 4.61
C LYS A 166 -15.76 -23.83 4.90
N GLN A 167 -16.50 -24.91 5.18
CA GLN A 167 -15.90 -26.22 5.37
C GLN A 167 -15.24 -26.74 4.08
N PHE A 168 -15.89 -26.61 2.93
CA PHE A 168 -15.31 -27.00 1.64
C PHE A 168 -14.02 -26.23 1.30
N GLU A 169 -13.93 -24.95 1.67
CA GLU A 169 -12.75 -24.12 1.39
C GLU A 169 -11.61 -24.35 2.40
N THR A 170 -11.93 -24.56 3.68
CA THR A 170 -10.91 -24.53 4.75
C THR A 170 -10.52 -25.89 5.30
N LYS A 171 -11.37 -26.93 5.20
CA LYS A 171 -11.06 -28.24 5.78
C LYS A 171 -9.87 -28.89 5.09
N GLY A 172 -8.93 -29.38 5.88
CA GLY A 172 -7.65 -29.90 5.39
C GLY A 172 -6.51 -28.88 5.40
N TYR A 173 -6.76 -27.61 5.70
CA TYR A 173 -5.71 -26.59 5.82
C TYR A 173 -5.36 -26.23 7.26
N GLU A 174 -5.72 -27.08 8.22
CA GLU A 174 -5.47 -26.85 9.64
C GLU A 174 -3.96 -26.77 9.97
N ARG A 175 -3.09 -27.22 9.06
CA ARG A 175 -1.62 -27.15 9.16
C ARG A 175 -0.99 -26.14 8.18
N GLY A 176 -1.79 -25.20 7.67
CA GLY A 176 -1.39 -24.22 6.66
C GLY A 176 -1.85 -24.60 5.25
N TYR A 177 -1.88 -23.59 4.36
CA TYR A 177 -2.39 -23.73 2.99
C TYR A 177 -1.43 -24.45 2.04
N GLY A 178 -0.12 -24.31 2.27
CA GLY A 178 0.87 -24.83 1.35
C GLY A 178 2.29 -24.57 1.80
N THR A 179 3.24 -24.91 0.93
CA THR A 179 4.65 -24.61 1.11
C THR A 179 5.16 -23.85 -0.10
N GLY A 180 5.71 -22.66 0.15
CA GLY A 180 6.42 -21.86 -0.83
C GLY A 180 7.92 -22.11 -0.76
N LYS A 181 8.56 -22.33 -1.91
CA LYS A 181 10.02 -22.34 -2.05
C LYS A 181 10.44 -21.21 -2.98
N LEU A 182 11.33 -20.36 -2.48
CA LEU A 182 11.88 -19.21 -3.18
C LEU A 182 13.39 -19.42 -3.41
N THR A 183 13.85 -19.07 -4.60
CA THR A 183 15.27 -18.98 -4.96
C THR A 183 15.54 -17.52 -5.30
N ILE A 184 16.40 -16.90 -4.52
CA ILE A 184 16.74 -15.48 -4.62
C ILE A 184 18.18 -15.36 -5.08
N THR A 185 18.42 -14.47 -6.04
CA THR A 185 19.75 -14.06 -6.45
C THR A 185 19.95 -12.59 -6.09
N ALA A 186 21.08 -12.30 -5.45
CA ALA A 186 21.51 -10.95 -5.11
C ALA A 186 22.77 -10.62 -5.91
N ASN A 187 22.95 -9.36 -6.28
CA ASN A 187 24.14 -8.94 -7.04
C ASN A 187 25.41 -9.00 -6.18
N SER A 188 25.26 -8.91 -4.86
CA SER A 188 26.33 -9.07 -3.88
C SER A 188 25.78 -9.40 -2.49
N VAL A 189 26.66 -9.79 -1.57
CA VAL A 189 26.31 -9.96 -0.14
C VAL A 189 25.80 -8.64 0.47
N GLU A 190 26.37 -7.51 0.05
CA GLU A 190 25.96 -6.20 0.58
C GLU A 190 24.59 -5.78 0.04
N ASP A 191 24.28 -6.09 -1.22
CA ASP A 191 22.95 -5.90 -1.81
C ASP A 191 21.88 -6.73 -1.05
N PHE A 192 22.19 -7.99 -0.76
CA PHE A 192 21.34 -8.84 0.08
C PHE A 192 21.10 -8.21 1.47
N ARG A 193 22.17 -7.79 2.15
CA ARG A 193 22.07 -7.14 3.47
C ARG A 193 21.25 -5.85 3.42
N ASN A 194 21.49 -4.99 2.43
CA ASN A 194 20.78 -3.72 2.28
C ASN A 194 19.28 -3.96 2.08
N ASN A 195 18.88 -4.94 1.28
CA ASN A 195 17.47 -5.29 1.13
C ASN A 195 16.82 -5.67 2.47
N PHE A 196 17.46 -6.54 3.26
CA PHE A 196 16.92 -6.93 4.57
C PHE A 196 16.95 -5.82 5.62
N LEU A 197 17.82 -4.82 5.46
CA LEU A 197 17.78 -3.58 6.24
C LEU A 197 16.75 -2.57 5.71
N GLY A 198 15.99 -2.88 4.66
CA GLY A 198 15.03 -1.93 4.07
C GLY A 198 15.70 -0.78 3.30
N LEU A 199 16.91 -0.99 2.81
CA LEU A 199 17.68 -0.05 1.99
C LEU A 199 17.79 -0.46 0.52
N GLY A 200 17.48 -1.71 0.17
CA GLY A 200 17.55 -2.20 -1.21
C GLY A 200 16.33 -1.84 -2.05
N SER A 201 16.44 -2.06 -3.36
CA SER A 201 15.39 -1.85 -4.36
C SER A 201 14.59 -3.11 -4.69
N GLY A 202 14.68 -4.15 -3.86
CA GLY A 202 14.13 -5.48 -4.10
C GLY A 202 15.19 -6.48 -4.52
N LEU A 203 15.00 -7.74 -4.12
CA LEU A 203 15.83 -8.87 -4.51
C LEU A 203 15.19 -9.65 -5.66
N GLN A 204 15.98 -10.02 -6.66
CA GLN A 204 15.48 -10.81 -7.78
C GLN A 204 15.13 -12.22 -7.32
N VAL A 205 13.91 -12.65 -7.62
CA VAL A 205 13.43 -14.02 -7.41
C VAL A 205 13.48 -14.74 -8.76
N ASP A 206 14.43 -15.66 -8.90
CA ASP A 206 14.60 -16.45 -10.13
C ASP A 206 13.59 -17.59 -10.23
N ARG A 207 13.12 -18.06 -9.08
CA ARG A 207 12.15 -19.12 -9.01
C ARG A 207 11.38 -19.07 -7.69
N PHE A 208 10.08 -18.82 -7.80
CA PHE A 208 9.12 -19.11 -6.76
C PHE A 208 8.30 -20.33 -7.16
N VAL A 209 8.03 -21.22 -6.21
CA VAL A 209 7.19 -22.40 -6.39
C VAL A 209 6.28 -22.51 -5.17
N TYR A 210 4.98 -22.55 -5.39
CA TYR A 210 4.00 -22.80 -4.33
C TYR A 210 3.29 -24.12 -4.55
N ASN A 211 3.29 -24.97 -3.53
CA ASN A 211 2.58 -26.24 -3.52
C ASN A 211 1.47 -26.20 -2.46
N ASP A 212 0.22 -26.32 -2.90
CA ASP A 212 -0.93 -26.56 -2.04
C ASP A 212 -0.71 -27.82 -1.19
N ASN A 213 -0.98 -27.75 0.11
CA ASN A 213 -0.73 -28.84 1.04
C ASN A 213 -2.00 -29.28 1.79
N ARG A 214 -3.13 -29.32 1.08
CA ARG A 214 -4.40 -29.73 1.68
C ARG A 214 -4.33 -31.16 2.24
N PHE A 215 -4.82 -31.33 3.47
CA PHE A 215 -4.77 -32.54 4.30
C PHE A 215 -3.35 -33.03 4.64
N GLY A 216 -2.33 -32.17 4.50
CA GLY A 216 -0.92 -32.58 4.61
C GLY A 216 -0.46 -33.46 3.46
N LEU A 217 -1.14 -33.40 2.31
CA LEU A 217 -0.84 -34.14 1.10
C LEU A 217 -0.41 -33.12 0.02
N PRO A 218 0.91 -32.84 -0.11
CA PRO A 218 1.39 -31.78 -0.99
C PRO A 218 1.07 -32.10 -2.46
N GLU A 219 0.66 -31.09 -3.20
CA GLU A 219 0.42 -31.20 -4.64
C GLU A 219 1.74 -31.53 -5.36
N LEU A 220 1.70 -32.47 -6.31
CA LEU A 220 2.88 -32.87 -7.09
C LEU A 220 3.21 -31.83 -8.17
N ILE A 221 2.20 -31.11 -8.64
CA ILE A 221 2.31 -30.05 -9.64
C ILE A 221 2.13 -28.72 -8.91
N PRO A 222 3.11 -27.81 -8.97
CA PRO A 222 2.96 -26.50 -8.37
C PRO A 222 1.73 -25.77 -8.90
N GLU A 223 0.98 -25.16 -7.99
CA GLU A 223 -0.19 -24.35 -8.37
C GLU A 223 0.24 -23.05 -9.03
N PHE A 224 1.36 -22.50 -8.56
CA PHE A 224 1.94 -21.30 -9.11
C PHE A 224 3.47 -21.39 -9.10
N GLY A 225 4.09 -20.87 -10.15
CA GLY A 225 5.53 -20.68 -10.21
C GLY A 225 5.92 -19.59 -11.19
N GLY A 226 6.99 -18.87 -10.87
CA GLY A 226 7.44 -17.75 -11.69
C GLY A 226 8.67 -17.03 -11.16
N LYS A 227 9.01 -15.93 -11.85
CA LYS A 227 10.04 -14.96 -11.46
C LYS A 227 9.39 -13.71 -10.88
N GLY A 228 10.14 -12.92 -10.12
CA GLY A 228 9.64 -11.67 -9.57
C GLY A 228 10.66 -10.93 -8.73
N HIS A 229 10.17 -10.04 -7.86
CA HIS A 229 10.99 -9.27 -6.92
C HIS A 229 10.48 -9.47 -5.49
N LEU A 230 11.41 -9.65 -4.55
CA LEU A 230 11.12 -9.69 -3.11
C LEU A 230 11.51 -8.36 -2.49
N PHE A 231 10.54 -7.65 -1.91
CA PHE A 231 10.76 -6.44 -1.14
C PHE A 231 10.68 -6.76 0.35
N VAL A 232 11.69 -6.37 1.11
CA VAL A 232 11.74 -6.56 2.57
C VAL A 232 11.54 -5.21 3.25
N LYS A 233 10.48 -5.11 4.06
CA LYS A 233 10.20 -3.96 4.92
C LYS A 233 10.42 -4.40 6.37
N PRO A 234 11.61 -4.17 6.95
CA PRO A 234 11.88 -4.60 8.32
C PRO A 234 11.18 -3.69 9.32
N ASP A 235 10.70 -4.28 10.41
CA ASP A 235 10.23 -3.53 11.57
C ASP A 235 11.42 -3.04 12.42
N PRO A 236 11.29 -1.88 13.09
CA PRO A 236 12.33 -1.38 13.98
C PRO A 236 12.46 -2.29 15.21
N ILE A 237 13.70 -2.61 15.59
CA ILE A 237 14.02 -3.42 16.77
C ILE A 237 14.22 -2.56 18.03
N ASP A 238 14.45 -1.25 17.88
CA ASP A 238 14.52 -0.28 18.97
C ASP A 238 14.43 1.16 18.44
N THR A 239 14.56 2.13 19.34
CA THR A 239 14.70 3.57 19.07
C THR A 239 16.08 4.09 19.49
N CYS A 240 16.47 5.23 18.93
CA CYS A 240 17.74 5.89 19.21
C CYS A 240 17.62 7.41 19.13
N GLN A 241 18.65 8.10 19.58
CA GLN A 241 18.84 9.54 19.37
C GLN A 241 20.10 9.74 18.54
N ILE A 242 19.98 10.50 17.46
CA ILE A 242 21.08 10.86 16.58
C ILE A 242 21.42 12.33 16.83
N LYS A 243 22.65 12.58 17.28
CA LYS A 243 23.19 13.93 17.46
C LYS A 243 24.23 14.21 16.39
N LEU A 244 24.02 15.26 15.62
CA LEU A 244 24.93 15.74 14.57
C LEU A 244 25.54 17.07 15.00
N LYS A 245 26.85 17.20 14.83
CA LYS A 245 27.59 18.44 15.04
C LYS A 245 28.31 18.80 13.75
N GLY A 246 27.91 19.93 13.18
CA GLY A 246 28.49 20.48 11.95
C GLY A 246 29.76 21.29 12.19
N PRO A 247 30.15 22.09 11.18
CA PRO A 247 31.27 23.03 11.25
C PRO A 247 31.16 24.07 12.39
N LYS A 248 32.25 24.77 12.67
CA LYS A 248 32.31 25.79 13.74
C LYS A 248 31.26 26.88 13.51
N GLY A 249 30.51 27.21 14.56
CA GLY A 249 29.46 28.25 14.54
C GLY A 249 28.05 27.74 14.23
N GLU A 250 27.92 26.48 13.78
CA GLU A 250 26.61 25.88 13.50
C GLU A 250 26.05 25.13 14.73
N PRO A 251 24.76 25.33 15.09
CA PRO A 251 24.17 24.65 16.22
C PRO A 251 24.00 23.14 15.94
N PRO A 252 24.22 22.27 16.96
CA PRO A 252 24.04 20.84 16.80
C PRO A 252 22.58 20.49 16.54
N VAL A 253 22.36 19.42 15.78
CA VAL A 253 21.02 18.86 15.51
C VAL A 253 20.85 17.58 16.32
N VAL A 254 19.71 17.41 16.96
CA VAL A 254 19.37 16.20 17.72
C VAL A 254 18.00 15.70 17.25
N VAL A 255 17.94 14.46 16.80
CA VAL A 255 16.72 13.84 16.26
C VAL A 255 16.50 12.46 16.87
N GLY A 256 15.23 12.07 17.02
CA GLY A 256 14.84 10.71 17.39
C GLY A 256 14.79 9.81 16.15
N GLY A 257 15.33 8.60 16.23
CA GLY A 257 15.38 7.67 15.11
C GLY A 257 15.07 6.24 15.51
N SER A 258 14.98 5.38 14.50
CA SER A 258 14.70 3.95 14.65
C SER A 258 15.94 3.11 14.40
N VAL A 259 16.03 1.98 15.10
CA VAL A 259 17.12 1.01 14.96
C VAL A 259 16.60 -0.20 14.21
N TYR A 260 17.33 -0.64 13.19
CA TYR A 260 17.08 -1.86 12.45
C TYR A 260 18.32 -2.74 12.50
N GLY A 261 18.13 -4.05 12.62
CA GLY A 261 19.23 -5.00 12.69
C GLY A 261 19.01 -6.13 11.71
N PHE A 262 20.07 -6.52 11.02
CA PHE A 262 20.07 -7.72 10.21
C PHE A 262 21.34 -8.52 10.47
N LYS A 263 21.17 -9.82 10.74
CA LYS A 263 22.26 -10.79 10.81
C LYS A 263 21.85 -11.99 9.94
N PRO A 264 22.60 -12.31 8.87
CA PRO A 264 22.29 -13.49 8.07
C PRO A 264 22.35 -14.76 8.93
N PRO A 265 21.48 -15.75 8.67
CA PRO A 265 21.56 -17.06 9.31
C PRO A 265 22.95 -17.67 9.14
N LEU A 266 23.48 -18.31 10.18
CA LEU A 266 24.79 -18.97 10.19
C LEU A 266 26.00 -18.05 9.98
N ALA A 267 25.81 -16.73 9.87
CA ALA A 267 26.92 -15.79 9.71
C ALA A 267 27.59 -15.43 11.05
N SER A 268 28.85 -15.00 10.97
CA SER A 268 29.61 -14.58 12.14
C SER A 268 28.98 -13.31 12.75
N PRO A 269 29.26 -12.97 14.03
CA PRO A 269 28.83 -11.69 14.59
C PRO A 269 29.30 -10.46 13.80
N ALA A 270 30.46 -10.53 13.13
CA ALA A 270 31.01 -9.45 12.32
C ALA A 270 30.21 -9.17 11.03
N ASP A 271 29.41 -10.15 10.59
CA ASP A 271 28.56 -10.04 9.41
C ASP A 271 27.22 -9.35 9.67
N GLY A 272 26.93 -9.06 10.94
CA GLY A 272 25.79 -8.27 11.33
C GLY A 272 25.88 -6.83 10.79
N ARG A 273 24.70 -6.24 10.56
CA ARG A 273 24.55 -4.84 10.23
C ARG A 273 23.50 -4.22 11.11
N ILE A 274 23.77 -3.00 11.55
CA ILE A 274 22.80 -2.17 12.26
C ILE A 274 22.59 -0.91 11.44
N ARG A 275 21.34 -0.53 11.23
CA ARG A 275 20.94 0.72 10.59
C ARG A 275 20.25 1.60 11.62
N PHE A 276 20.73 2.83 11.79
CA PHE A 276 20.05 3.89 12.52
C PHE A 276 19.44 4.84 11.50
N SER A 277 18.13 5.03 11.58
CA SER A 277 17.34 5.75 10.58
C SER A 277 16.59 6.91 11.22
N HIS A 278 16.78 8.10 10.67
CA HIS A 278 15.91 9.25 10.82
C HIS A 278 15.95 9.99 9.49
N PRO A 279 15.06 9.68 8.53
CA PRO A 279 15.14 10.26 7.20
C PRO A 279 15.26 11.79 7.24
N PRO A 280 16.25 12.38 6.54
CA PRO A 280 17.06 11.77 5.49
C PRO A 280 18.30 10.98 5.95
N ILE A 281 18.56 10.89 7.24
CA ILE A 281 19.78 10.33 7.82
C ILE A 281 19.66 8.82 7.95
N GLU A 282 20.51 8.10 7.22
CA GLU A 282 20.67 6.65 7.32
C GLU A 282 22.11 6.33 7.69
N ILE A 283 22.33 5.75 8.86
CA ILE A 283 23.67 5.36 9.34
C ILE A 283 23.71 3.84 9.39
N VAL A 284 24.50 3.23 8.50
CA VAL A 284 24.70 1.78 8.46
C VAL A 284 26.05 1.44 9.06
N ILE A 285 26.05 0.54 10.05
CA ILE A 285 27.24 0.15 10.79
C ILE A 285 27.54 -1.32 10.54
N SER A 286 28.78 -1.57 10.17
CA SER A 286 29.39 -2.90 10.10
C SER A 286 30.58 -2.93 11.06
N THR A 287 30.54 -3.76 12.10
CA THR A 287 31.59 -3.80 13.14
C THR A 287 31.83 -2.41 13.76
N SER A 288 32.93 -1.73 13.39
CA SER A 288 33.30 -0.38 13.83
C SER A 288 33.19 0.69 12.75
N VAL A 289 33.03 0.31 11.48
CA VAL A 289 32.95 1.25 10.36
C VAL A 289 31.49 1.61 10.11
N GLY A 290 31.19 2.91 10.15
CA GLY A 290 29.87 3.45 9.82
C GLY A 290 29.87 4.16 8.47
N ARG A 291 28.79 3.98 7.72
CA ARG A 291 28.50 4.70 6.48
C ARG A 291 27.28 5.60 6.71
N LEU A 292 27.45 6.89 6.46
CA LEU A 292 26.35 7.85 6.37
C LEU A 292 25.82 7.87 4.94
N LEU A 293 24.51 7.68 4.82
CA LEU A 293 23.74 7.83 3.62
C LEU A 293 22.72 8.94 3.89
N LEU A 294 22.63 9.92 2.99
CA LEU A 294 21.51 10.86 2.98
C LEU A 294 20.52 10.35 1.94
N ARG A 295 19.35 9.91 2.39
CA ARG A 295 18.32 9.32 1.54
C ARG A 295 17.00 10.02 1.76
N MET A 296 16.44 10.52 0.67
CA MET A 296 15.05 10.92 0.57
C MET A 296 14.44 10.07 -0.54
N ASP A 297 13.19 9.68 -0.37
CA ASP A 297 12.44 9.05 -1.45
C ASP A 297 11.93 10.16 -2.38
N GLU A 298 12.16 9.99 -3.69
CA GLU A 298 11.86 11.01 -4.69
C GLU A 298 10.36 11.32 -4.78
N ASN A 299 9.52 10.31 -4.53
CA ASN A 299 8.06 10.39 -4.65
C ASN A 299 7.38 10.51 -3.29
N GLN A 300 8.10 10.29 -2.18
CA GLN A 300 7.55 10.50 -0.85
C GLN A 300 7.38 11.99 -0.60
N ARG A 301 6.15 12.39 -0.28
CA ARG A 301 5.89 13.72 0.24
C ARG A 301 6.34 13.81 1.70
N ASP A 302 7.14 14.83 1.99
CA ASP A 302 7.72 15.11 3.30
C ASP A 302 7.54 16.60 3.63
N THR A 303 7.70 16.96 4.91
CA THR A 303 7.53 18.34 5.37
C THR A 303 8.76 19.20 5.10
N LEU A 304 8.57 20.52 4.99
CA LEU A 304 9.67 21.48 4.82
C LEU A 304 10.80 21.32 5.86
N PRO A 305 10.54 21.13 7.17
CA PRO A 305 11.61 20.86 8.15
C PRO A 305 12.52 19.68 7.80
N ARG A 306 12.00 18.66 7.11
CA ARG A 306 12.79 17.51 6.68
C ARG A 306 13.67 17.83 5.47
N PHE A 307 13.17 18.61 4.51
CA PHE A 307 13.99 19.16 3.43
C PHE A 307 15.05 20.14 3.94
N ALA A 308 14.72 20.98 4.92
CA ALA A 308 15.64 21.88 5.63
C ALA A 308 16.78 21.10 6.30
N LEU A 309 16.45 20.01 7.01
CA LEU A 309 17.46 19.12 7.56
C LEU A 309 18.37 18.54 6.46
N HIS A 310 17.81 18.09 5.33
CA HIS A 310 18.58 17.59 4.20
C HIS A 310 19.54 18.65 3.62
N ALA A 311 19.03 19.85 3.31
CA ALA A 311 19.81 20.97 2.78
C ALA A 311 20.92 21.39 3.76
N LYS A 312 20.61 21.48 5.05
CA LYS A 312 21.59 21.78 6.11
C LYS A 312 22.72 20.75 6.15
N LEU A 313 22.42 19.46 6.04
CA LEU A 313 23.43 18.40 6.02
C LEU A 313 24.30 18.45 4.76
N LEU A 314 23.72 18.72 3.58
CA LEU A 314 24.49 18.95 2.35
C LEU A 314 25.45 20.14 2.50
N ARG A 315 24.95 21.27 3.02
CA ARG A 315 25.77 22.46 3.30
C ARG A 315 26.91 22.18 4.27
N TRP A 316 26.63 21.45 5.35
CA TRP A 316 27.66 21.04 6.33
C TRP A 316 28.72 20.14 5.70
N MET A 317 28.35 19.14 4.90
CA MET A 317 29.30 18.25 4.22
C MET A 317 30.17 19.01 3.20
N ARG A 318 29.68 20.12 2.64
CA ARG A 318 30.44 20.97 1.72
C ARG A 318 31.44 21.88 2.44
N THR A 319 31.10 22.35 3.63
CA THR A 319 31.91 23.34 4.38
C THR A 319 32.84 22.71 5.42
N GLY A 320 32.56 21.51 5.91
CA GLY A 320 33.41 20.82 6.88
C GLY A 320 33.04 19.37 7.15
N ALA A 321 33.64 18.80 8.19
CA ALA A 321 33.31 17.46 8.65
C ALA A 321 32.07 17.48 9.57
N ILE A 322 31.28 16.41 9.53
CA ILE A 322 30.14 16.21 10.41
C ILE A 322 30.50 15.14 11.44
N GLN A 323 30.44 15.50 12.73
CA GLN A 323 30.54 14.53 13.81
C GLN A 323 29.14 14.00 14.13
N ILE A 324 29.02 12.68 14.23
CA ILE A 324 27.76 12.00 14.55
C ILE A 324 27.94 11.18 15.82
N GLN A 325 26.96 11.26 16.71
CA GLN A 325 26.83 10.42 17.88
C GLN A 325 25.44 9.78 17.88
N VAL A 326 25.40 8.47 18.09
CA VAL A 326 24.16 7.72 18.22
C VAL A 326 24.07 7.23 19.67
N ARG A 327 22.94 7.53 20.31
CA ARG A 327 22.63 7.11 21.67
C ARG A 327 21.40 6.22 21.70
N ARG A 328 21.43 5.21 22.57
CA ARG A 328 20.29 4.33 22.86
C ARG A 328 20.04 4.41 24.36
N ARG A 329 18.82 4.81 24.77
CA ARG A 329 18.46 4.99 26.18
C ARG A 329 19.48 5.84 26.96
N GLY A 330 19.96 6.92 26.34
CA GLY A 330 20.97 7.83 26.89
C GLY A 330 22.42 7.37 26.77
N ALA A 331 22.70 6.08 26.57
CA ALA A 331 24.06 5.55 26.42
C ALA A 331 24.59 5.72 24.99
N LEU A 332 25.85 6.13 24.84
CA LEU A 332 26.53 6.22 23.54
C LEU A 332 26.77 4.82 22.98
N VAL A 333 26.18 4.51 21.83
CA VAL A 333 26.35 3.20 21.15
C VAL A 333 27.27 3.27 19.94
N TRP A 334 27.36 4.43 19.30
CA TRP A 334 28.28 4.64 18.20
C TRP A 334 28.62 6.13 18.03
N GLN A 335 29.82 6.41 17.53
CA GLN A 335 30.21 7.73 17.08
C GLN A 335 31.12 7.63 15.85
N GLY A 336 31.04 8.64 15.00
CA GLY A 336 31.89 8.73 13.82
C GLY A 336 32.05 10.16 13.34
N MET A 337 33.00 10.34 12.43
CA MET A 337 33.27 11.60 11.76
C MET A 337 33.20 11.37 10.26
N PHE A 338 32.35 12.14 9.58
CA PHE A 338 32.22 12.09 8.13
C PHE A 338 32.96 13.29 7.53
N PRO A 339 33.99 13.05 6.70
CA PRO A 339 34.80 14.13 6.16
C PRO A 339 34.01 14.97 5.16
N ARG A 340 34.52 16.18 4.90
CA ARG A 340 34.03 17.07 3.87
C ARG A 340 34.00 16.35 2.51
N LYS A 341 32.93 16.53 1.75
CA LYS A 341 32.84 16.13 0.35
C LYS A 341 32.74 17.36 -0.53
N ALA A 342 33.67 17.49 -1.48
CA ALA A 342 33.59 18.52 -2.50
C ALA A 342 32.45 18.17 -3.48
N ASN A 343 31.31 18.83 -3.33
CA ASN A 343 30.21 18.79 -4.29
C ASN A 343 29.92 20.22 -4.77
N LYS A 344 29.50 20.34 -6.03
CA LYS A 344 29.02 21.61 -6.59
C LYS A 344 27.77 22.07 -5.82
N SER A 345 27.61 23.38 -5.70
CA SER A 345 26.40 23.99 -5.14
C SER A 345 25.20 23.55 -5.95
N VAL A 346 24.15 23.05 -5.28
CA VAL A 346 22.90 22.64 -5.93
C VAL A 346 21.87 23.75 -5.69
N PRO A 347 21.07 24.16 -6.70
CA PRO A 347 19.94 25.09 -6.54
C PRO A 347 19.02 24.76 -5.36
N PHE A 348 18.96 23.48 -4.98
CA PHE A 348 18.19 22.96 -3.86
C PHE A 348 18.40 23.67 -2.51
N GLU A 349 19.65 24.02 -2.14
CA GLU A 349 19.89 24.73 -0.86
C GLU A 349 19.24 26.12 -0.85
N ASP A 350 19.29 26.82 -1.99
CA ASP A 350 18.69 28.14 -2.15
C ASP A 350 17.16 28.04 -2.15
N ILE A 351 16.60 27.04 -2.84
CA ILE A 351 15.16 26.75 -2.84
C ILE A 351 14.64 26.51 -1.42
N VAL A 352 15.29 25.61 -0.66
CA VAL A 352 14.85 25.29 0.70
C VAL A 352 14.99 26.49 1.63
N THR A 353 16.07 27.27 1.52
CA THR A 353 16.24 28.51 2.30
C THR A 353 15.15 29.54 1.98
N GLY A 354 14.77 29.65 0.70
CA GLY A 354 13.69 30.53 0.29
C GLY A 354 12.35 30.08 0.84
N LEU A 355 12.05 28.78 0.75
CA LEU A 355 10.85 28.19 1.36
C LEU A 355 10.82 28.36 2.88
N GLU A 356 11.93 28.18 3.59
CA GLU A 356 12.02 28.47 5.04
C GLU A 356 11.74 29.94 5.35
N THR A 357 12.15 30.85 4.45
CA THR A 357 11.89 32.29 4.61
C THR A 357 10.40 32.60 4.49
N ILE A 358 9.70 31.97 3.53
CA ILE A 358 8.25 32.09 3.38
C ILE A 358 7.53 31.41 4.56
N ALA A 359 7.99 30.23 4.97
CA ALA A 359 7.42 29.46 6.07
C ALA A 359 7.64 30.07 7.47
N ALA A 360 8.52 31.07 7.61
CA ALA A 360 8.70 31.74 8.90
C ALA A 360 7.50 32.62 9.27
N GLN A 361 6.72 33.06 8.28
CA GLN A 361 5.55 33.94 8.44
C GLN A 361 4.21 33.21 8.21
N ALA A 362 4.21 32.13 7.43
CA ALA A 362 3.05 31.25 7.23
C ALA A 362 3.19 29.93 8.00
N ASP A 363 2.08 29.30 8.42
CA ASP A 363 2.10 27.94 8.98
C ASP A 363 2.31 26.86 7.87
N LEU A 364 3.46 26.92 7.20
CA LEU A 364 3.89 25.92 6.21
C LEU A 364 4.56 24.70 6.85
N SER A 365 4.55 24.60 8.18
CA SER A 365 5.24 23.55 8.93
C SER A 365 4.74 22.14 8.56
N ASN A 366 3.45 22.04 8.22
CA ASN A 366 2.77 20.82 7.82
C ASN A 366 2.62 20.67 6.30
N PHE A 367 3.06 21.65 5.51
CA PHE A 367 2.99 21.56 4.05
C PHE A 367 3.94 20.45 3.56
N GLN A 368 3.41 19.53 2.76
CA GLN A 368 4.12 18.34 2.31
C GLN A 368 4.29 18.32 0.80
N PHE A 369 5.51 18.08 0.35
CA PHE A 369 5.87 17.96 -1.06
C PHE A 369 7.00 16.94 -1.24
N SER A 370 7.21 16.48 -2.46
CA SER A 370 8.25 15.50 -2.83
C SER A 370 9.36 16.15 -3.66
N PHE A 371 10.45 15.41 -3.93
CA PHE A 371 11.44 15.88 -4.91
C PHE A 371 10.88 15.91 -6.33
N ALA A 372 9.97 14.99 -6.67
CA ALA A 372 9.26 15.03 -7.93
C ALA A 372 8.45 16.34 -8.08
N ASP A 373 7.75 16.77 -7.03
CA ASP A 373 7.02 18.04 -7.01
C ASP A 373 7.98 19.24 -7.18
N LEU A 374 9.14 19.24 -6.50
CA LEU A 374 10.16 20.29 -6.65
C LEU A 374 10.75 20.34 -8.06
N ASN A 375 11.02 19.19 -8.67
CA ASN A 375 11.61 19.11 -10.01
C ASN A 375 10.63 19.64 -11.06
N LEU A 376 9.33 19.37 -10.91
CA LEU A 376 8.29 19.94 -11.76
C LEU A 376 8.20 21.47 -11.61
N ALA A 377 8.41 21.98 -10.40
CA ALA A 377 8.35 23.41 -10.08
C ALA A 377 9.67 24.17 -10.32
N LEU A 378 10.75 23.50 -10.75
CA LEU A 378 12.12 23.97 -10.55
C LEU A 378 12.40 25.40 -11.07
N PRO A 379 11.99 25.81 -12.28
CA PRO A 379 12.31 27.15 -12.77
C PRO A 379 11.65 28.25 -11.95
N THR A 380 10.37 28.10 -11.61
CA THR A 380 9.58 29.13 -10.91
C THR A 380 9.89 29.15 -9.42
N ILE A 381 10.05 27.99 -8.79
CA ILE A 381 10.40 27.89 -7.36
C ILE A 381 11.81 28.43 -7.10
N TYR A 382 12.74 28.26 -8.05
CA TYR A 382 14.10 28.78 -7.92
C TYR A 382 14.11 30.32 -7.96
N ASP A 383 13.35 30.95 -8.86
CA ASP A 383 13.20 32.40 -8.89
C ASP A 383 12.59 32.95 -7.61
N ALA A 384 11.46 32.37 -7.20
CA ALA A 384 10.78 32.79 -5.99
C ALA A 384 11.74 32.70 -4.79
N ALA A 385 12.51 31.61 -4.71
CA ALA A 385 13.52 31.43 -3.67
C ALA A 385 14.67 32.46 -3.73
N ILE A 386 15.17 32.81 -4.93
CA ILE A 386 16.18 33.87 -5.09
C ILE A 386 15.62 35.22 -4.62
N LEU A 387 14.39 35.54 -5.03
CA LEU A 387 13.72 36.79 -4.70
C LEU A 387 13.50 36.97 -3.19
N VAL A 388 13.28 35.89 -2.44
CA VAL A 388 13.20 35.95 -0.96
C VAL A 388 14.54 35.67 -0.27
N SER A 389 15.62 35.39 -1.00
CA SER A 389 16.92 35.03 -0.40
C SER A 389 17.60 36.22 0.29
N PRO A 390 18.43 36.04 1.32
CA PRO A 390 19.13 37.14 2.00
C PRO A 390 20.26 37.77 1.17
N ARG A 391 20.45 37.37 -0.10
CA ARG A 391 21.47 37.91 -0.99
C ARG A 391 21.05 39.29 -1.50
N ASN A 392 22.01 40.16 -1.77
CA ASN A 392 21.73 41.39 -2.51
C ASN A 392 21.35 41.03 -3.95
N LEU A 393 20.38 41.74 -4.50
CA LEU A 393 19.91 41.55 -5.87
C LEU A 393 20.20 42.81 -6.68
N ARG A 394 20.51 42.64 -7.96
CA ARG A 394 20.68 43.76 -8.88
C ARG A 394 19.60 43.70 -9.95
N MET A 395 18.98 44.84 -10.22
CA MET A 395 17.96 45.01 -11.23
C MET A 395 18.36 46.15 -12.15
N GLU A 396 18.17 45.97 -13.46
CA GLU A 396 18.43 46.99 -14.46
C GLU A 396 17.13 47.30 -15.19
N ILE A 397 16.74 48.58 -15.23
CA ILE A 397 15.46 49.03 -15.77
C ILE A 397 15.71 50.25 -16.63
N GLU A 398 15.01 50.38 -17.76
CA GLU A 398 15.08 51.61 -18.56
C GLU A 398 14.60 52.82 -17.74
N LYS A 399 15.38 53.90 -17.75
CA LYS A 399 15.08 55.13 -17.01
C LYS A 399 13.69 55.68 -17.34
N THR A 400 13.27 55.59 -18.60
CA THR A 400 11.96 56.07 -19.08
C THR A 400 10.78 55.30 -18.52
N ALA A 401 10.99 54.09 -17.99
CA ALA A 401 9.95 53.28 -17.38
C ALA A 401 9.59 53.75 -15.95
N ILE A 402 10.42 54.58 -15.31
CA ILE A 402 10.25 55.00 -13.92
C ILE A 402 10.17 56.52 -13.84
N LYS A 403 9.06 57.05 -13.30
CA LYS A 403 8.83 58.50 -13.15
C LYS A 403 9.41 59.10 -11.86
N LEU A 404 9.87 58.26 -10.93
CA LEU A 404 10.39 58.69 -9.63
C LEU A 404 11.87 59.03 -9.74
N ASP A 405 12.27 60.20 -9.24
CA ASP A 405 13.68 60.64 -9.26
C ASP A 405 14.54 59.87 -8.26
N ARG A 406 13.97 59.51 -7.11
CA ARG A 406 14.63 58.71 -6.07
C ARG A 406 13.77 57.50 -5.74
N LEU A 407 14.41 56.39 -5.41
CA LEU A 407 13.75 55.18 -4.91
C LEU A 407 14.41 54.76 -3.60
N ASN A 408 13.60 54.38 -2.62
CA ASN A 408 14.07 53.90 -1.31
C ASN A 408 13.90 52.39 -1.17
N ALA A 409 12.93 51.80 -1.85
CA ALA A 409 12.67 50.37 -1.81
C ALA A 409 12.05 49.85 -3.12
N VAL A 410 12.09 48.54 -3.29
CA VAL A 410 11.37 47.80 -4.34
C VAL A 410 10.44 46.80 -3.68
N MET A 411 9.18 46.76 -4.10
CA MET A 411 8.17 45.82 -3.61
C MET A 411 7.64 44.97 -4.77
N TYR A 412 7.45 43.67 -4.52
CA TYR A 412 6.97 42.71 -5.52
C TYR A 412 6.37 41.47 -4.86
N ALA A 413 5.70 40.65 -5.67
CA ALA A 413 5.26 39.32 -5.27
C ALA A 413 6.21 38.25 -5.82
N ALA A 414 6.64 37.33 -4.96
CA ALA A 414 7.38 36.13 -5.33
C ALA A 414 6.49 34.91 -5.09
N TYR A 415 6.25 34.10 -6.11
CA TYR A 415 5.33 32.97 -5.99
C TYR A 415 5.73 31.80 -6.90
N ALA A 416 5.33 30.59 -6.52
CA ALA A 416 5.52 29.39 -7.34
C ALA A 416 4.48 28.32 -7.01
N GLU A 417 4.15 27.51 -8.00
CA GLU A 417 3.31 26.33 -7.81
C GLU A 417 4.16 25.15 -7.33
N LEU A 418 3.74 24.52 -6.23
CA LEU A 418 4.42 23.37 -5.64
C LEU A 418 3.37 22.40 -5.09
N ALA A 419 3.45 21.13 -5.49
CA ALA A 419 2.57 20.05 -5.04
C ALA A 419 1.05 20.32 -5.20
N GLY A 420 0.66 21.16 -6.17
CA GLY A 420 -0.73 21.55 -6.43
C GLY A 420 -1.23 22.76 -5.61
N SER A 421 -0.33 23.44 -4.92
CA SER A 421 -0.61 24.69 -4.19
C SER A 421 0.26 25.81 -4.71
N THR A 422 -0.19 27.06 -4.59
CA THR A 422 0.64 28.25 -4.82
C THR A 422 1.25 28.69 -3.49
N VAL A 423 2.57 28.69 -3.41
CA VAL A 423 3.34 29.26 -2.31
C VAL A 423 3.80 30.64 -2.73
N ALA A 424 3.46 31.67 -1.95
CA ALA A 424 3.75 33.06 -2.32
C ALA A 424 4.18 33.92 -1.13
N ALA A 425 4.87 35.01 -1.44
CA ALA A 425 5.25 36.06 -0.51
C ALA A 425 5.19 37.44 -1.18
N ILE A 426 4.71 38.43 -0.44
CA ILE A 426 4.89 39.84 -0.77
C ILE A 426 6.17 40.32 -0.07
N VAL A 427 7.08 40.87 -0.86
CA VAL A 427 8.45 41.17 -0.42
C VAL A 427 8.74 42.64 -0.67
N GLU A 428 9.32 43.30 0.32
CA GLU A 428 9.96 44.60 0.18
C GLU A 428 11.47 44.44 0.32
N ARG A 429 12.25 45.13 -0.53
CA ARG A 429 13.69 45.23 -0.38
C ARG A 429 14.13 46.70 -0.36
N PRO A 430 14.96 47.12 0.61
CA PRO A 430 15.53 48.45 0.61
C PRO A 430 16.55 48.58 -0.54
N ILE A 431 16.63 49.76 -1.13
CA ILE A 431 17.62 50.08 -2.15
C ILE A 431 18.91 50.54 -1.46
N LEU A 432 20.01 49.85 -1.76
CA LEU A 432 21.34 50.17 -1.26
C LEU A 432 22.08 51.11 -2.21
N GLU A 433 21.92 50.90 -3.51
CA GLU A 433 22.54 51.72 -4.56
C GLU A 433 21.55 51.93 -5.70
N ASP A 434 21.57 53.14 -6.26
CA ASP A 434 20.72 53.56 -7.38
C ASP A 434 21.56 54.44 -8.32
N VAL A 435 21.98 53.87 -9.44
CA VAL A 435 22.92 54.48 -10.38
C VAL A 435 22.28 54.61 -11.75
N LEU A 436 22.33 55.82 -12.33
CA LEU A 436 21.93 56.05 -13.71
C LEU A 436 23.14 55.85 -14.63
N ASP A 437 23.06 54.84 -15.50
CA ASP A 437 24.05 54.55 -16.54
C ASP A 437 23.40 54.73 -17.93
N GLY A 438 23.54 55.94 -18.47
CA GLY A 438 22.94 56.32 -19.74
C GLY A 438 21.40 56.23 -19.72
N LYS A 439 20.87 55.23 -20.43
CA LYS A 439 19.42 54.95 -20.50
C LYS A 439 18.94 53.96 -19.44
N MET A 440 19.86 53.31 -18.73
CA MET A 440 19.55 52.30 -17.72
C MET A 440 19.66 52.89 -16.32
N ARG A 441 18.79 52.45 -15.43
CA ARG A 441 18.87 52.64 -13.99
C ARG A 441 19.23 51.30 -13.37
N CYS A 442 20.37 51.24 -12.71
CA CYS A 442 20.91 50.07 -12.04
C CYS A 442 20.63 50.18 -10.53
N ILE A 443 19.80 49.28 -10.02
CA ILE A 443 19.35 49.28 -8.63
C ILE A 443 19.93 48.06 -7.93
N THR A 444 20.69 48.27 -6.85
CA THR A 444 21.13 47.21 -5.95
C THR A 444 20.21 47.16 -4.74
N MET A 445 19.48 46.06 -4.59
CA MET A 445 18.53 45.80 -3.51
C MET A 445 19.21 45.00 -2.38
N GLY A 446 18.96 45.42 -1.14
CA GLY A 446 19.44 44.77 0.08
C GLY A 446 18.62 43.56 0.49
N ARG A 447 18.72 43.18 1.77
CA ARG A 447 18.01 42.02 2.33
C ARG A 447 16.49 42.19 2.27
N PRO A 448 15.72 41.12 1.97
CA PRO A 448 14.27 41.19 1.90
C PRO A 448 13.63 41.29 3.29
N SER A 449 12.55 42.06 3.34
CA SER A 449 11.52 42.04 4.38
C SER A 449 10.29 41.35 3.76
N VAL A 450 9.92 40.19 4.30
CA VAL A 450 8.69 39.51 3.91
C VAL A 450 7.53 40.18 4.64
N LEU A 451 6.63 40.80 3.88
CA LEU A 451 5.49 41.55 4.41
C LEU A 451 4.30 40.63 4.69
N GLU A 452 4.02 39.70 3.77
CA GLU A 452 2.92 38.74 3.89
C GLU A 452 3.24 37.47 3.11
N THR A 453 2.64 36.34 3.51
CA THR A 453 2.86 35.03 2.89
C THR A 453 1.56 34.26 2.70
N TYR A 454 1.49 33.50 1.61
CA TYR A 454 0.28 32.79 1.22
C TYR A 454 0.59 31.33 0.88
N LEU A 455 -0.32 30.46 1.29
CA LEU A 455 -0.47 29.10 0.78
C LEU A 455 -1.89 28.97 0.22
N ILE A 456 -2.03 28.95 -1.09
CA ILE A 456 -3.33 28.88 -1.76
C ILE A 456 -3.43 27.50 -2.39
N GLU A 457 -4.38 26.68 -1.94
CA GLU A 457 -4.70 25.41 -2.58
C GLU A 457 -5.41 25.68 -3.92
N ASN A 458 -4.99 25.02 -5.00
CA ASN A 458 -5.50 25.28 -6.35
C ASN A 458 -6.92 24.70 -6.55
N GLU A 459 -7.90 25.14 -5.76
CA GLU A 459 -9.33 24.78 -5.87
C GLU A 459 -10.12 25.79 -6.72
N GLY A 460 -9.55 26.22 -7.85
CA GLY A 460 -10.28 26.97 -8.88
C GLY A 460 -10.32 28.50 -8.72
N GLN A 461 -9.62 29.08 -7.74
CA GLN A 461 -9.32 30.52 -7.73
C GLN A 461 -7.99 30.80 -8.46
N ASP A 462 -7.93 31.87 -9.24
CA ASP A 462 -6.69 32.36 -9.85
C ASP A 462 -5.80 32.95 -8.74
N ALA A 463 -4.97 32.11 -8.13
CA ALA A 463 -4.08 32.46 -7.02
C ALA A 463 -3.21 33.69 -7.34
N LYS A 464 -2.81 33.86 -8.60
CA LYS A 464 -2.05 35.03 -9.04
C LYS A 464 -2.85 36.32 -8.88
N SER A 465 -4.11 36.32 -9.32
CA SER A 465 -4.98 37.50 -9.19
C SER A 465 -5.15 37.95 -7.74
N VAL A 466 -5.26 36.97 -6.82
CA VAL A 466 -5.35 37.23 -5.38
C VAL A 466 -4.06 37.88 -4.89
N ILE A 467 -2.90 37.29 -5.19
CA ILE A 467 -1.59 37.80 -4.75
C ILE A 467 -1.33 39.21 -5.31
N HIS A 468 -1.68 39.48 -6.57
CA HIS A 468 -1.54 40.82 -7.16
C HIS A 468 -2.48 41.85 -6.52
N SER A 469 -3.73 41.46 -6.25
CA SER A 469 -4.68 42.34 -5.54
C SER A 469 -4.16 42.72 -4.16
N GLU A 470 -3.59 41.76 -3.42
CA GLU A 470 -2.99 42.01 -2.12
C GLU A 470 -1.74 42.89 -2.21
N LEU A 471 -0.86 42.66 -3.20
CA LEU A 471 0.27 43.53 -3.48
C LEU A 471 -0.18 44.98 -3.72
N ASP A 472 -1.27 45.20 -4.46
CA ASP A 472 -1.84 46.53 -4.69
C ASP A 472 -2.36 47.19 -3.41
N VAL A 473 -2.88 46.40 -2.46
CA VAL A 473 -3.30 46.88 -1.14
C VAL A 473 -2.08 47.35 -0.34
N PHE A 474 -1.05 46.49 -0.21
CA PHE A 474 0.20 46.86 0.47
C PHE A 474 0.88 48.06 -0.20
N ALA A 475 0.86 48.12 -1.53
CA ALA A 475 1.40 49.24 -2.29
C ALA A 475 0.65 50.55 -2.01
N LYS A 476 -0.68 50.53 -1.80
CA LYS A 476 -1.46 51.73 -1.44
C LYS A 476 -1.19 52.18 -0.01
N GLU A 477 -1.10 51.23 0.92
CA GLU A 477 -0.81 51.52 2.34
C GLU A 477 0.60 52.09 2.53
N THR A 478 1.57 51.53 1.81
CA THR A 478 2.99 51.95 1.86
C THR A 478 3.25 53.18 0.97
N GLY A 479 2.59 53.24 -0.18
CA GLY A 479 2.77 54.24 -1.23
C GLY A 479 2.15 55.61 -0.93
N ALA A 480 1.35 55.74 0.13
CA ALA A 480 0.93 57.06 0.62
C ALA A 480 2.07 57.83 1.33
N VAL A 481 3.22 57.19 1.60
CA VAL A 481 4.28 57.73 2.48
C VAL A 481 5.72 57.60 1.92
N CYS A 482 6.01 56.72 0.95
CA CYS A 482 7.40 56.41 0.54
C CYS A 482 7.66 56.27 -0.98
N ASP A 483 8.88 56.61 -1.42
CA ASP A 483 9.42 56.37 -2.77
C ASP A 483 9.68 54.87 -3.04
N VAL A 484 8.62 54.07 -3.22
CA VAL A 484 8.72 52.61 -3.45
C VAL A 484 8.41 52.26 -4.91
N LEU A 485 9.28 51.46 -5.54
CA LEU A 485 9.04 50.89 -6.87
C LEU A 485 8.24 49.58 -6.74
N ILE A 486 7.01 49.56 -7.26
CA ILE A 486 6.20 48.33 -7.32
C ILE A 486 6.48 47.60 -8.64
N VAL A 487 6.85 46.32 -8.56
CA VAL A 487 7.12 45.44 -9.71
C VAL A 487 6.21 44.22 -9.62
N PRO A 488 4.93 44.33 -10.03
CA PRO A 488 3.98 43.24 -9.88
C PRO A 488 4.37 42.02 -10.73
N ASP A 489 4.94 42.26 -11.91
CA ASP A 489 5.27 41.28 -12.96
C ASP A 489 6.71 40.74 -12.86
N ILE A 490 7.34 40.78 -11.69
CA ILE A 490 8.75 40.38 -11.55
C ILE A 490 8.98 38.91 -11.93
N MET A 491 8.03 38.03 -11.62
CA MET A 491 8.12 36.60 -11.93
C MET A 491 8.01 36.34 -13.43
N GLU A 492 7.13 37.05 -14.12
CA GLU A 492 6.97 37.01 -15.58
C GLU A 492 8.23 37.49 -16.28
N ARG A 493 8.82 38.61 -15.82
CA ARG A 493 10.08 39.13 -16.39
C ARG A 493 11.25 38.16 -16.24
N LEU A 494 11.32 37.43 -15.12
CA LEU A 494 12.33 36.38 -14.91
C LEU A 494 12.09 35.15 -15.80
N ALA A 495 10.82 34.83 -16.09
CA ALA A 495 10.48 33.78 -17.03
C ALA A 495 10.87 34.16 -18.47
N ASP A 496 10.60 35.40 -18.89
CA ASP A 496 10.94 35.90 -20.22
C ASP A 496 12.46 35.99 -20.43
N SER A 497 13.22 36.44 -19.41
CA SER A 497 14.68 36.52 -19.49
C SER A 497 15.31 35.15 -19.73
N ARG A 498 14.83 34.09 -19.06
CA ARG A 498 15.28 32.71 -19.31
C ARG A 498 15.03 32.23 -20.73
N GLN A 499 13.84 32.52 -21.28
CA GLN A 499 13.51 32.13 -22.65
C GLN A 499 14.45 32.82 -23.65
N SER A 500 14.79 34.08 -23.39
CA SER A 500 15.72 34.84 -24.23
C SER A 500 17.17 34.31 -24.14
N GLU A 501 17.64 33.93 -22.96
CA GLU A 501 18.97 33.32 -22.77
C GLU A 501 19.07 31.92 -23.38
N SER A 502 18.02 31.09 -23.25
CA SER A 502 17.96 29.77 -23.88
C SER A 502 18.00 29.90 -25.40
N ALA A 503 17.21 30.82 -25.98
CA ALA A 503 17.21 31.06 -27.41
C ALA A 503 18.54 31.63 -27.94
N ALA A 504 19.27 32.39 -27.12
CA ALA A 504 20.61 32.86 -27.44
C ALA A 504 21.67 31.76 -27.36
N ALA A 505 21.56 30.86 -26.36
CA ALA A 505 22.44 29.70 -26.22
C ALA A 505 22.27 28.69 -27.37
N ASP A 506 21.04 28.41 -27.80
CA ASP A 506 20.75 27.52 -28.94
C ASP A 506 21.29 28.11 -30.26
N ARG A 507 21.24 29.43 -30.43
CA ARG A 507 21.84 30.11 -31.60
C ARG A 507 23.37 30.12 -31.60
N MET A 508 24.04 29.99 -30.45
CA MET A 508 25.49 29.87 -30.36
C MET A 508 25.99 28.43 -30.61
N VAL A 509 25.11 27.43 -30.60
CA VAL A 509 25.46 26.03 -30.93
C VAL A 509 25.28 25.74 -32.43
N GLU A 510 24.50 26.56 -33.14
CA GLU A 510 24.28 26.46 -34.60
C GLU A 510 25.24 27.31 -35.46
N SER A 511 26.23 27.98 -34.86
CA SER A 511 27.32 28.69 -35.55
C SER A 511 28.66 28.00 -35.35
#